data_AF-A0A1G6QH23-F1
#
_entry.id   AF-A0A1G6QH23-F1
#
_cell.length_a   1.000
_cell.length_b   1.000
_cell.length_c   1.000
_cell.angle_alpha   90.00
_cell.angle_beta   90.00
_cell.angle_gamma   90.00
#
_symmetry.space_group_name_H-M   'P 1'
#
loop_
_entity.id
_entity.type
_entity.pdbx_description
1 polymer ?
#
loop_
_entity_poly.entity_id
_entity_poly.type
_entity_poly.pdbx_seq_one_letter_code
_entity_poly.pdbx_strand_id
1 'polypeptide(L)'
;MVDLSRRRILGISGAAAASLLPPSVHAAMAEPMRRGGLDAVEHVVVLTQENRSFDHYFGALRGVRGFGDRHPLRLPSGGSVFEQPNPAGGVVLPFSVSGSTNPNRNYLWTGTTASRRTARGR
;
A
#
# COMPACT_ATOMS: atom_id res chain seq x y z
N MET A 1 -40.51 18.63 31.55
CA MET A 1 -40.04 17.29 31.13
C MET A 1 -38.63 17.48 30.60
N VAL A 2 -37.60 16.95 31.28
CA VAL A 2 -36.19 17.19 30.92
C VAL A 2 -35.84 16.31 29.73
N ASP A 3 -35.55 16.88 28.58
CA ASP A 3 -35.23 16.13 27.37
C ASP A 3 -33.79 15.55 27.46
N LEU A 4 -33.69 14.23 27.60
CA LEU A 4 -32.44 13.51 27.81
C LEU A 4 -31.91 12.97 26.46
N SER A 5 -31.11 13.78 25.78
CA SER A 5 -30.46 13.39 24.52
C SER A 5 -29.33 12.36 24.74
N ARG A 6 -29.14 11.43 23.79
CA ARG A 6 -28.05 10.44 23.79
C ARG A 6 -26.66 11.07 23.96
N ARG A 7 -26.46 12.28 23.40
CA ARG A 7 -25.21 13.06 23.55
C ARG A 7 -24.98 13.50 25.00
N ARG A 8 -26.06 13.77 25.74
CA ARG A 8 -26.03 14.16 27.15
C ARG A 8 -25.71 12.95 28.04
N ILE A 9 -26.28 11.79 27.73
CA ILE A 9 -25.98 10.52 28.42
C ILE A 9 -24.50 10.14 28.18
N LEU A 10 -24.02 10.17 26.93
CA LEU A 10 -22.61 9.87 26.61
C LEU A 10 -21.65 10.86 27.27
N GLY A 11 -22.00 12.14 27.33
CA GLY A 11 -21.20 13.17 27.99
C GLY A 11 -21.09 12.97 29.50
N ILE A 12 -22.18 12.57 30.16
CA ILE A 12 -22.20 12.30 31.61
C ILE A 12 -21.41 11.02 31.95
N SER A 13 -21.59 9.93 31.18
CA SER A 13 -20.84 8.68 31.39
C SER A 13 -19.35 8.83 31.08
N GLY A 14 -19.00 9.61 30.05
CA GLY A 14 -17.60 9.88 29.68
C GLY A 14 -16.85 10.69 30.73
N ALA A 15 -17.50 11.68 31.34
CA ALA A 15 -16.90 12.49 32.41
C ALA A 15 -16.63 11.69 33.69
N ALA A 16 -17.54 10.79 34.08
CA ALA A 16 -17.36 9.92 35.25
C ALA A 16 -16.25 8.86 35.03
N ALA A 17 -16.10 8.35 33.80
CA ALA A 17 -15.01 7.44 33.47
C ALA A 17 -13.66 8.15 33.41
N ALA A 18 -13.63 9.42 32.98
CA ALA A 18 -12.41 10.21 32.97
C ALA A 18 -11.81 10.34 34.37
N SER A 19 -12.62 10.55 35.43
CA SER A 19 -12.12 10.67 36.81
C SER A 19 -11.49 9.39 37.41
N LEU A 20 -11.60 8.25 36.73
CA LEU A 20 -10.94 7.00 37.13
C LEU A 20 -9.54 6.84 36.49
N LEU A 21 -9.16 7.76 35.60
CA LEU A 21 -7.85 7.73 34.98
C LEU A 21 -6.77 8.13 36.01
N PRO A 22 -5.59 7.51 35.97
CA PRO A 22 -4.47 7.92 36.80
C PRO A 22 -4.13 9.42 36.58
N PRO A 23 -3.64 10.13 37.61
CA PRO A 23 -3.27 11.55 37.49
C PRO A 23 -2.32 11.86 36.33
N SER A 24 -1.45 10.91 35.95
CA SER A 24 -0.55 11.03 34.80
C SER A 24 -1.29 11.11 33.45
N VAL A 25 -2.40 10.38 33.30
CA VAL A 25 -3.21 10.40 32.07
C VAL A 25 -4.02 11.69 32.00
N HIS A 26 -4.56 12.16 33.12
CA HIS A 26 -5.21 13.47 33.19
C HIS A 26 -4.26 14.62 32.81
N ALA A 27 -3.04 14.60 33.32
CA ALA A 27 -2.01 15.58 32.96
C ALA A 27 -1.69 15.53 31.45
N ALA A 28 -1.51 14.33 30.90
CA ALA A 28 -1.22 14.14 29.47
C ALA A 28 -2.38 14.57 28.55
N MET A 29 -3.64 14.41 28.99
CA MET A 29 -4.82 14.87 28.23
C MET A 29 -5.05 16.38 28.33
N ALA A 30 -4.63 17.00 29.42
CA ALA A 30 -4.71 18.45 29.64
C ALA A 30 -3.60 19.23 28.92
N GLU A 31 -2.55 18.53 28.49
CA GLU A 31 -1.45 19.13 27.76
C GLU A 31 -1.92 19.60 26.38
N PRO A 32 -1.65 20.86 25.99
CA PRO A 32 -2.05 21.35 24.68
C PRO A 32 -1.38 20.48 23.62
N MET A 33 -2.19 19.96 22.69
CA MET A 33 -1.66 19.24 21.53
C MET A 33 -0.61 20.13 20.88
N ARG A 34 0.64 19.64 20.78
CA ARG A 34 1.71 20.37 20.08
C ARG A 34 1.14 20.82 18.73
N ARG A 35 1.37 22.09 18.36
CA ARG A 35 0.94 22.60 17.06
C ARG A 35 1.49 21.65 16.00
N GLY A 36 0.61 20.86 15.40
CA GLY A 36 0.96 20.00 14.30
C GLY A 36 1.34 20.86 13.09
N GLY A 37 2.05 20.27 12.15
CA GLY A 37 2.53 20.97 10.97
C GLY A 37 3.83 20.37 10.50
N LEU A 38 4.27 20.77 9.30
CA LEU A 38 5.57 20.35 8.78
C LEU A 38 6.72 20.87 9.66
N ASP A 39 6.53 22.01 10.33
CA ASP A 39 7.51 22.59 11.27
C ASP A 39 7.74 21.72 12.51
N ALA A 40 6.87 20.73 12.79
CA ALA A 40 7.03 19.78 13.89
C ALA A 40 7.79 18.51 13.49
N VAL A 41 8.17 18.35 12.21
CA VAL A 41 8.94 17.19 11.72
C VAL A 41 10.42 17.45 11.93
N GLU A 42 11.01 16.82 12.95
CA GLU A 42 12.45 16.98 13.26
C GLU A 42 13.34 16.12 12.35
N HIS A 43 12.87 14.92 11.99
CA HIS A 43 13.64 13.95 11.18
C HIS A 43 12.76 13.21 10.19
N VAL A 44 13.25 13.09 8.95
CA VAL A 44 12.67 12.22 7.91
C VAL A 44 13.64 11.08 7.65
N VAL A 45 13.23 9.86 7.96
CA VAL A 45 13.98 8.64 7.61
C VAL A 45 13.36 8.05 6.35
N VAL A 46 14.09 8.12 5.24
CA VAL A 46 13.65 7.53 3.97
C VAL A 46 14.25 6.14 3.86
N LEU A 47 13.40 5.11 3.96
CA LEU A 47 13.79 3.73 3.68
C LEU A 47 13.58 3.44 2.20
N THR A 48 14.68 3.35 1.45
CA THR A 48 14.65 2.96 0.04
C THR A 48 14.66 1.45 -0.04
N GLN A 49 13.53 0.87 -0.45
CA GLN A 49 13.47 -0.55 -0.79
C GLN A 49 13.90 -0.74 -2.24
N GLU A 50 14.82 -1.67 -2.46
CA GLU A 50 15.31 -2.01 -3.79
C GLU A 50 14.34 -2.94 -4.54
N ASN A 51 14.23 -2.68 -5.84
CA ASN A 51 13.76 -3.55 -6.92
C ASN A 51 12.49 -4.38 -6.71
N ARG A 52 11.41 -3.79 -6.17
CA ARG A 52 10.07 -4.39 -6.26
C ARG A 52 9.01 -3.36 -6.62
N SER A 53 8.20 -3.70 -7.61
CA SER A 53 7.05 -2.88 -8.00
C SER A 53 6.00 -2.85 -6.88
N PHE A 54 5.19 -1.79 -6.88
CA PHE A 54 4.09 -1.63 -5.91
C PHE A 54 3.14 -2.83 -5.92
N ASP A 55 2.79 -3.34 -7.10
CA ASP A 55 1.89 -4.51 -7.25
C ASP A 55 2.48 -5.77 -6.62
N HIS A 56 3.81 -5.90 -6.58
CA HIS A 56 4.47 -7.02 -5.93
C HIS A 56 4.25 -7.01 -4.41
N TYR A 57 4.33 -5.85 -3.77
CA TYR A 57 4.15 -5.73 -2.32
C TYR A 57 2.68 -5.65 -1.91
N PHE A 58 1.87 -4.93 -2.70
CA PHE A 58 0.56 -4.47 -2.27
C PHE A 58 -0.56 -4.78 -3.26
N GLY A 59 -0.28 -5.46 -4.38
CA GLY A 59 -1.28 -5.77 -5.40
C GLY A 59 -2.42 -6.67 -4.91
N ALA A 60 -2.20 -7.41 -3.81
CA ALA A 60 -3.24 -8.21 -3.15
C ALA A 60 -3.81 -7.56 -1.86
N LEU A 61 -3.31 -6.39 -1.46
CA LEU A 61 -3.74 -5.73 -0.22
C LEU A 61 -5.16 -5.17 -0.36
N ARG A 62 -6.00 -5.38 0.66
CA ARG A 62 -7.37 -4.85 0.69
C ARG A 62 -7.36 -3.33 0.62
N GLY A 63 -8.21 -2.76 -0.25
CA GLY A 63 -8.31 -1.31 -0.45
C GLY A 63 -7.36 -0.77 -1.52
N VAL A 64 -6.43 -1.58 -2.03
CA VAL A 64 -5.65 -1.27 -3.23
C VAL A 64 -6.45 -1.67 -4.46
N ARG A 65 -6.44 -0.83 -5.50
CA ARG A 65 -6.88 -1.22 -6.86
C ARG A 65 -5.80 -2.08 -7.52
N GLY A 66 -5.64 -3.30 -7.00
CA GLY A 66 -4.61 -4.26 -7.42
C GLY A 66 -5.21 -5.40 -8.25
N PHE A 67 -4.72 -6.63 -8.04
CA PHE A 67 -5.06 -7.79 -8.87
C PHE A 67 -6.54 -8.21 -8.83
N GLY A 68 -7.29 -7.75 -7.81
CA GLY A 68 -8.73 -7.96 -7.70
C GLY A 68 -9.59 -6.81 -8.25
N ASP A 69 -9.00 -5.83 -8.94
CA ASP A 69 -9.77 -4.72 -9.50
C ASP A 69 -10.78 -5.23 -10.55
N ARG A 70 -12.03 -4.78 -10.44
CA ARG A 70 -13.10 -5.09 -11.39
C ARG A 70 -12.93 -4.33 -12.71
N HIS A 71 -12.22 -3.20 -12.69
CA HIS A 71 -12.00 -2.34 -13.84
C HIS A 71 -10.51 -2.08 -14.08
N PRO A 72 -9.70 -3.13 -14.34
CA PRO A 72 -8.29 -2.95 -14.60
C PRO A 72 -8.09 -2.20 -15.93
N LEU A 73 -6.99 -1.46 -16.03
CA LEU A 73 -6.58 -0.82 -17.26
C LEU A 73 -6.49 -1.87 -18.38
N ARG A 74 -7.14 -1.59 -19.51
CA ARG A 74 -7.12 -2.46 -20.68
C ARG A 74 -6.01 -2.02 -21.63
N LEU A 75 -5.22 -3.00 -22.08
CA LEU A 75 -4.21 -2.79 -23.10
C LEU A 75 -4.87 -2.80 -24.49
N PRO A 76 -4.23 -2.23 -25.53
CA PRO A 76 -4.73 -2.32 -26.91
C PRO A 76 -4.97 -3.76 -27.41
N SER A 77 -4.34 -4.74 -26.78
CA SER A 77 -4.57 -6.16 -27.02
C SER A 77 -5.94 -6.67 -26.52
N GLY A 78 -6.71 -5.87 -25.79
CA GLY A 78 -7.96 -6.24 -25.13
C GLY A 78 -7.78 -6.89 -23.75
N GLY A 79 -6.56 -7.34 -23.44
CA GLY A 79 -6.17 -7.90 -22.14
C GLY A 79 -6.10 -6.85 -21.03
N SER A 80 -6.12 -7.31 -19.78
CA SER A 80 -5.83 -6.44 -18.63
C SER A 80 -4.33 -6.15 -18.51
N VAL A 81 -3.95 -5.05 -17.86
CA VAL A 81 -2.54 -4.70 -17.56
C VAL A 81 -1.80 -5.77 -16.75
N PHE A 82 -2.54 -6.63 -16.06
CA PHE A 82 -1.99 -7.73 -15.25
C PHE A 82 -1.61 -8.97 -16.07
N GLU A 83 -2.02 -9.05 -17.34
CA GLU A 83 -1.65 -10.13 -18.25
C GLU A 83 -0.26 -9.87 -18.85
N GLN A 84 0.77 -10.46 -18.25
CA GLN A 84 2.15 -10.29 -18.69
C GLN A 84 2.45 -11.20 -19.89
N PRO A 85 2.99 -10.68 -21.01
CA PRO A 85 3.38 -11.51 -22.15
C PRO A 85 4.42 -12.55 -21.75
N ASN A 86 4.19 -13.81 -22.11
CA ASN A 86 5.16 -14.88 -21.88
C ASN A 86 6.02 -15.09 -23.14
N PRO A 87 7.37 -15.07 -23.04
CA PRO A 87 8.25 -15.38 -24.17
C PRO A 87 8.01 -16.77 -24.79
N ALA A 88 7.48 -17.72 -24.01
CA ALA A 88 7.11 -19.05 -24.50
C ALA A 88 5.73 -19.09 -25.19
N GLY A 89 5.02 -17.95 -25.28
CA GLY A 89 3.68 -17.82 -25.81
C GLY A 89 2.61 -17.71 -24.71
N GLY A 90 1.52 -17.01 -25.03
CA GLY A 90 0.42 -16.74 -24.10
C GLY A 90 0.73 -15.64 -23.09
N VAL A 91 -0.02 -15.64 -21.99
CA VAL A 91 0.07 -14.64 -20.92
C VAL A 91 0.26 -15.30 -19.55
N VAL A 92 0.91 -14.59 -18.64
CA VAL A 92 1.08 -14.97 -17.23
C VAL A 92 0.26 -13.99 -16.39
N LEU A 93 -0.67 -14.52 -15.60
CA LEU A 93 -1.44 -13.76 -14.63
C LEU A 93 -0.68 -13.61 -13.31
N PRO A 94 -1.06 -12.65 -12.45
CA PRO A 94 -0.50 -12.54 -11.10
C PRO A 94 -0.68 -13.84 -10.32
N PHE A 95 0.38 -14.30 -9.67
CA PHE A 95 0.38 -15.53 -8.87
C PHE A 95 1.07 -15.29 -7.52
N SER A 96 0.68 -16.08 -6.52
CA SER A 96 1.33 -16.03 -5.21
C SER A 96 2.71 -16.69 -5.27
N VAL A 97 3.71 -16.00 -4.71
CA VAL A 97 5.06 -16.55 -4.56
C VAL A 97 5.18 -17.21 -3.18
N SER A 98 5.46 -18.51 -3.14
CA SER A 98 5.81 -19.24 -1.91
C SER A 98 7.31 -19.53 -1.89
N GLY A 99 8.05 -18.89 -0.97
CA GLY A 99 9.50 -19.09 -0.78
C GLY A 99 10.37 -17.92 -1.21
N SER A 100 11.69 -18.04 -1.02
CA SER A 100 12.69 -17.05 -1.44
C SER A 100 13.05 -17.26 -2.91
N THR A 101 12.23 -16.74 -3.82
CA THR A 101 12.67 -16.52 -5.19
C THR A 101 13.26 -15.13 -5.25
N ASN A 102 14.59 -15.02 -5.17
CA ASN A 102 15.29 -13.82 -5.57
C ASN A 102 15.12 -13.67 -7.10
N PRO A 103 14.24 -12.78 -7.60
CA PRO A 103 13.89 -12.71 -9.00
C PRO A 103 14.82 -11.77 -9.76
N ASN A 104 15.94 -11.35 -9.17
CA ASN A 104 16.84 -10.32 -9.69
C ASN A 104 17.64 -10.83 -10.90
N ARG A 105 16.95 -11.07 -12.02
CA ARG A 105 17.56 -11.56 -13.27
C ARG A 105 17.81 -10.47 -14.30
N ASN A 106 17.11 -9.33 -14.29
CA ASN A 106 17.37 -8.24 -15.24
C ASN A 106 17.06 -6.88 -14.62
N TYR A 107 18.11 -6.09 -14.36
CA TYR A 107 18.10 -4.69 -13.86
C TYR A 107 18.64 -3.71 -14.92
N LEU A 108 18.69 -4.13 -16.18
CA LEU A 108 19.22 -3.32 -17.27
C LEU A 108 18.18 -2.29 -17.76
N TRP A 109 18.61 -1.02 -17.76
CA TRP A 109 17.88 0.13 -18.31
C TRP A 109 17.52 -0.02 -19.80
N THR A 110 18.28 -0.83 -20.54
CA THR A 110 17.97 -1.20 -21.93
C THR A 110 16.99 -2.36 -21.97
N GLY A 111 15.70 -2.03 -21.96
CA GLY A 111 14.61 -2.98 -22.15
C GLY A 111 14.87 -3.91 -23.35
N THR A 112 14.51 -5.18 -23.17
CA THR A 112 14.56 -6.28 -24.12
C THR A 112 14.10 -5.88 -25.53
N THR A 113 15.02 -5.49 -26.40
CA THR A 113 14.84 -5.68 -27.84
C THR A 113 15.39 -7.06 -28.15
N ALA A 114 14.52 -8.07 -28.09
CA ALA A 114 14.84 -9.39 -28.61
C ALA A 114 14.93 -9.32 -30.15
N SER A 115 16.04 -8.79 -30.67
CA SER A 115 16.43 -9.02 -32.06
C SER A 115 17.22 -10.33 -32.09
N ARG A 116 16.52 -11.46 -32.23
CA ARG A 116 17.14 -12.71 -32.66
C ARG A 116 17.56 -12.51 -34.11
N ARG A 117 18.78 -12.01 -34.33
CA ARG A 117 19.40 -12.02 -35.64
C ARG A 117 19.72 -13.48 -35.96
N THR A 118 18.85 -14.15 -36.71
CA THR A 118 19.14 -15.42 -37.35
C THR A 118 20.31 -15.22 -38.30
N ALA A 119 21.52 -15.50 -37.83
CA ALA A 119 22.64 -15.80 -38.70
C ALA A 119 22.43 -17.20 -39.26
N ARG A 120 21.67 -17.28 -40.36
CA ARG A 120 21.69 -18.43 -41.25
C ARG A 120 23.06 -18.39 -41.94
N GLY A 121 23.84 -19.45 -41.76
CA GLY A 121 25.10 -19.62 -42.46
C GLY A 121 24.92 -19.55 -43.98
N ARG A 122 25.90 -18.93 -44.62
CA ARG A 122 26.57 -19.45 -45.81
C ARG A 122 28.07 -19.30 -45.57
#